data_AF-A0A6A8MBQ9-F1
#
_entry.id   AF-A0A6A8MBQ9-F1
#
_cell.length_a   1.000
_cell.length_b   1.000
_cell.length_c   1.000
_cell.angle_alpha   90.00
_cell.angle_beta   90.00
_cell.angle_gamma   90.00
#
_symmetry.space_group_name_H-M   'P 1'
#
loop_
_entity.id
_entity.type
_entity.pdbx_description
1 polymer ?
#
loop_
_entity_poly.entity_id
_entity_poly.type
_entity_poly.pdbx_seq_one_letter_code
_entity_poly.pdbx_strand_id
1 'polypeptide(L)'
;MEVVAGELKNYDREVFAVLNLKTNGKPINLHICSVGTLDAAMINPREAFKAIILSNAAAFICIHNHPSGNCEPSQADIAVTERLVKCGELMGIKMLDHIIIAGETGEQTSFLREGLLDGMRSRDDYTSEWER
;
A
#
# COMPACT_ATOMS: atom_id res chain seq x y z
N MET A 1 -4.45 -6.29 10.61
CA MET A 1 -4.05 -4.88 10.53
C MET A 1 -4.18 -4.14 11.86
N GLU A 2 -4.98 -4.62 12.81
CA GLU A 2 -5.19 -3.99 14.13
C GLU A 2 -3.92 -3.50 14.84
N VAL A 3 -2.85 -4.33 14.91
CA VAL A 3 -1.57 -3.91 15.53
C VAL A 3 -0.93 -2.73 14.79
N VAL A 4 -0.93 -2.75 13.45
CA VAL A 4 -0.34 -1.68 12.64
C VAL A 4 -1.16 -0.39 12.75
N ALA A 5 -2.50 -0.52 12.75
CA ALA A 5 -3.39 0.63 12.93
C ALA A 5 -3.28 1.23 14.34
N GLY A 6 -3.17 0.39 15.37
CA GLY A 6 -2.97 0.82 16.75
C GLY A 6 -1.69 1.64 16.95
N GLU A 7 -0.65 1.35 16.15
CA GLU A 7 0.62 2.10 16.15
C GLU A 7 0.50 3.39 15.32
N LEU A 8 0.17 3.27 14.03
CA LEU A 8 0.21 4.39 13.09
C LEU A 8 -0.84 5.48 13.36
N LYS A 9 -1.94 5.16 14.05
CA LYS A 9 -2.94 6.16 14.42
C LYS A 9 -2.42 7.24 15.38
N ASN A 10 -1.32 6.98 16.07
CA ASN A 10 -0.72 7.92 17.02
C ASN A 10 0.36 8.81 16.39
N TYR A 11 0.63 8.65 15.10
CA TYR A 11 1.66 9.42 14.41
C TYR A 11 1.15 10.83 14.13
N ASP A 12 1.96 11.83 14.46
CA ASP A 12 1.67 13.27 14.26
C ASP A 12 1.93 13.76 12.83
N ARG A 13 2.29 12.84 11.94
CA ARG A 13 2.68 13.08 10.55
C ARG A 13 2.20 11.95 9.66
N GLU A 14 2.01 12.24 8.38
CA GLU A 14 1.68 11.22 7.41
C GLU A 14 2.84 10.26 7.18
N VAL A 15 2.55 8.97 7.16
CA VAL A 15 3.49 7.88 6.93
C VAL A 15 2.92 6.96 5.88
N PHE A 16 3.70 6.77 4.82
CA PHE A 16 3.41 5.77 3.81
C PHE A 16 4.33 4.57 4.01
N ALA A 17 3.73 3.40 4.20
CA ALA A 17 4.44 2.15 4.44
C ALA A 17 3.96 1.04 3.50
N VAL A 18 4.80 0.02 3.34
CA VAL A 18 4.47 -1.22 2.63
C VAL A 18 4.62 -2.41 3.58
N LEU A 19 3.58 -3.23 3.65
CA LEU A 19 3.65 -4.55 4.27
C LEU A 19 4.02 -5.56 3.19
N ASN A 20 5.22 -6.10 3.29
CA ASN A 20 5.76 -7.08 2.35
C ASN A 20 5.30 -8.49 2.74
N LEU A 21 4.83 -9.28 1.78
CA LEU A 21 4.21 -10.58 2.03
C LEU A 21 4.91 -11.70 1.26
N LYS A 22 4.94 -12.88 1.88
CA LYS A 22 5.34 -14.14 1.23
C LYS A 22 4.22 -14.66 0.32
N THR A 23 4.51 -15.66 -0.50
CA THR A 23 3.55 -16.35 -1.38
C THR A 23 2.36 -16.96 -0.64
N ASN A 24 2.53 -17.33 0.64
CA ASN A 24 1.46 -17.83 1.51
C ASN A 24 0.73 -16.73 2.30
N GLY A 25 0.93 -15.46 1.93
CA GLY A 25 0.30 -14.30 2.58
C GLY A 25 0.88 -13.92 3.95
N LYS A 26 1.92 -14.61 4.44
CA LYS A 26 2.55 -14.25 5.72
C LYS A 26 3.38 -12.95 5.59
N PRO A 27 3.28 -12.01 6.54
CA PRO A 27 4.15 -10.85 6.59
C PRO A 27 5.63 -11.20 6.65
N ILE A 28 6.45 -10.48 5.88
CA ILE A 28 7.91 -10.49 5.93
C ILE A 28 8.38 -9.37 6.85
N ASN A 29 8.00 -8.14 6.53
CA ASN A 29 8.27 -6.93 7.30
C ASN A 29 7.28 -5.82 6.92
N LEU A 30 7.20 -4.79 7.76
CA LEU A 30 6.59 -3.51 7.44
C LEU A 30 7.73 -2.51 7.22
N HIS A 31 7.73 -1.83 6.08
CA HIS A 31 8.75 -0.83 5.76
C HIS A 31 8.11 0.54 5.54
N ILE A 32 8.59 1.54 6.28
CA ILE A 32 8.19 2.93 6.10
C ILE A 32 8.95 3.49 4.89
N CYS A 33 8.23 3.75 3.80
CA CYS A 33 8.80 4.23 2.55
C CYS A 33 8.92 5.75 2.52
N SER A 34 7.99 6.45 3.17
CA SER A 34 7.99 7.90 3.26
C SER A 34 7.42 8.34 4.61
N VAL A 35 8.01 9.40 5.15
CA VAL A 35 7.50 10.14 6.29
C VAL A 35 7.31 11.56 5.78
N GLY A 36 6.05 11.94 5.58
CA GLY A 36 5.66 13.23 5.04
C GLY A 36 5.68 14.36 6.07
N THR A 37 5.17 15.50 5.64
CA THR A 37 4.77 16.61 6.52
C THR A 37 3.35 16.39 7.05
N LEU A 38 2.74 17.39 7.68
CA LEU A 38 1.35 17.31 8.19
C LEU A 38 0.30 17.02 7.09
N ASP A 39 0.55 17.42 5.84
CA ASP A 39 -0.50 17.48 4.78
C ASP A 39 -0.23 16.63 3.52
N ALA A 40 0.90 15.92 3.41
CA ALA A 40 1.18 15.01 2.30
C ALA A 40 2.44 14.14 2.52
N ALA A 41 2.31 12.82 2.46
CA ALA A 41 3.40 11.89 2.20
C ALA A 41 3.46 11.56 0.70
N MET A 42 4.18 12.37 -0.09
CA MET A 42 4.47 12.00 -1.48
C MET A 42 5.37 10.76 -1.51
N ILE A 43 4.87 9.64 -2.03
CA ILE A 43 5.65 8.43 -2.28
C ILE A 43 5.93 8.25 -3.78
N ASN A 44 7.20 8.04 -4.12
CA ASN A 44 7.58 7.62 -5.46
C ASN A 44 7.57 6.08 -5.53
N PRO A 45 6.97 5.47 -6.57
CA PRO A 45 6.98 4.01 -6.75
C PRO A 45 8.36 3.38 -6.60
N ARG A 46 9.43 4.06 -7.02
CA ARG A 46 10.80 3.51 -6.91
C ARG A 46 11.22 3.21 -5.47
N GLU A 47 10.79 4.03 -4.49
CA GLU A 47 11.17 3.86 -3.09
C GLU A 47 10.37 2.73 -2.45
N ALA A 48 9.08 2.63 -2.78
CA ALA A 48 8.25 1.49 -2.38
C ALA A 48 8.80 0.18 -2.97
N PHE A 49 9.07 0.15 -4.28
CA PHE A 49 9.55 -1.05 -4.95
C PHE A 49 10.96 -1.47 -4.53
N LYS A 50 11.83 -0.52 -4.15
CA LYS A 50 13.12 -0.85 -3.54
C LYS A 50 12.92 -1.72 -2.28
N ALA A 51 12.01 -1.33 -1.39
CA ALA A 51 11.71 -2.09 -0.18
C ALA A 51 11.04 -3.45 -0.46
N ILE A 52 10.10 -3.47 -1.41
CA ILE A 52 9.36 -4.67 -1.83
C ILE A 52 10.33 -5.72 -2.43
N ILE A 53 11.15 -5.30 -3.39
CA ILE A 53 12.09 -6.17 -4.10
C ILE A 53 13.16 -6.70 -3.14
N LEU A 54 13.78 -5.83 -2.35
CA LEU A 54 14.84 -6.25 -1.40
C LEU A 54 14.31 -7.18 -0.29
N SER A 55 13.00 -7.15 -0.02
CA SER A 55 12.35 -8.06 0.93
C SER A 55 12.01 -9.43 0.33
N ASN A 56 12.26 -9.67 -0.96
CA ASN A 56 11.80 -10.85 -1.70
C ASN A 56 10.27 -11.05 -1.57
N ALA A 57 9.52 -9.96 -1.61
CA ALA A 57 8.07 -10.00 -1.48
C ALA A 57 7.41 -10.63 -2.72
N ALA A 58 6.46 -11.54 -2.51
CA ALA A 58 5.61 -12.07 -3.57
C ALA A 58 4.37 -11.20 -3.80
N ALA A 59 3.97 -10.45 -2.79
CA ALA A 59 2.87 -9.50 -2.82
C ALA A 59 3.08 -8.41 -1.76
N PHE A 60 2.35 -7.31 -1.86
CA PHE A 60 2.43 -6.23 -0.87
C PHE A 60 1.07 -5.57 -0.60
N ILE A 61 0.97 -4.91 0.56
CA ILE A 61 -0.14 -4.03 0.93
C ILE A 61 0.44 -2.65 1.22
N CYS A 62 -0.14 -1.60 0.65
CA CYS A 62 0.20 -0.23 1.02
C CYS A 62 -0.60 0.19 2.25
N ILE A 63 0.02 1.01 3.10
CA ILE A 63 -0.58 1.53 4.32
C ILE A 63 -0.24 3.01 4.41
N HIS A 64 -1.25 3.85 4.59
CA HIS A 64 -1.09 5.29 4.74
C HIS A 64 -1.93 5.77 5.93
N ASN A 65 -1.34 6.51 6.88
CA ASN A 65 -2.12 7.15 7.94
C ASN A 65 -2.41 8.61 7.61
N HIS A 66 -3.61 9.06 7.97
CA HIS A 66 -4.02 10.46 7.94
C HIS A 66 -4.15 10.98 9.39
N PRO A 67 -3.18 11.77 9.89
CA PRO A 67 -3.24 12.34 11.24
C PRO A 67 -4.50 13.15 11.52
N SER A 68 -5.14 13.68 10.48
CA SER A 68 -6.41 14.43 10.55
C SER A 68 -7.59 13.63 11.09
N GLY A 69 -7.47 12.29 11.17
CA GLY A 69 -8.55 11.40 11.58
C GLY A 69 -9.54 11.05 10.46
N ASN A 70 -9.36 11.58 9.24
CA ASN A 70 -10.19 11.19 8.09
C ASN A 70 -9.61 9.96 7.38
N CYS A 71 -10.36 8.86 7.33
CA CYS A 71 -9.99 7.64 6.60
C CYS A 71 -10.42 7.64 5.12
N GLU A 72 -11.05 8.70 4.61
CA GLU A 72 -11.38 8.82 3.19
C GLU A 72 -10.12 8.93 2.33
N PRO A 73 -10.01 8.13 1.25
CA PRO A 73 -8.89 8.24 0.32
C PRO A 73 -8.88 9.59 -0.40
N SER A 74 -7.72 10.25 -0.40
CA SER A 74 -7.51 11.46 -1.21
C SER A 74 -7.30 11.12 -2.69
N GLN A 75 -7.38 12.14 -3.55
CA GLN A 75 -7.02 11.98 -4.96
C GLN A 75 -5.54 11.60 -5.15
N ALA A 76 -4.67 12.02 -4.22
CA ALA A 76 -3.26 11.63 -4.21
C ALA A 76 -3.10 10.14 -3.89
N ASP A 77 -3.87 9.61 -2.93
CA ASP A 77 -3.89 8.18 -2.61
C ASP A 77 -4.33 7.33 -3.80
N ILE A 78 -5.38 7.76 -4.50
CA ILE A 78 -5.87 7.10 -5.71
C ILE A 78 -4.79 7.09 -6.78
N ALA A 79 -4.22 8.25 -7.12
CA ALA A 79 -3.22 8.38 -8.16
C ALA A 79 -1.94 7.56 -7.85
N VAL A 80 -1.51 7.49 -6.58
CA VAL A 80 -0.34 6.69 -6.22
C VAL A 80 -0.64 5.19 -6.25
N THR A 81 -1.84 4.80 -5.80
CA THR A 81 -2.29 3.40 -5.86
C THR A 81 -2.29 2.88 -7.28
N GLU A 82 -2.87 3.62 -8.24
CA GLU A 82 -2.88 3.24 -9.65
C GLU A 82 -1.48 3.00 -10.22
N ARG A 83 -0.52 3.87 -9.87
CA ARG A 83 0.87 3.74 -10.32
C ARG A 83 1.54 2.53 -9.69
N LEU A 84 1.33 2.28 -8.41
CA LEU A 84 1.89 1.14 -7.68
C LEU A 84 1.32 -0.19 -8.17
N VAL A 85 0.02 -0.25 -8.49
CA VAL A 85 -0.62 -1.43 -9.10
C VAL A 85 0.04 -1.75 -10.44
N LYS A 86 0.16 -0.78 -11.34
CA LYS A 86 0.81 -0.97 -12.65
C LYS A 86 2.27 -1.43 -12.52
N CYS A 87 3.02 -0.85 -11.59
CA CYS A 87 4.38 -1.30 -11.30
C CYS A 87 4.40 -2.74 -10.75
N GLY A 88 3.44 -3.09 -9.89
CA GLY A 88 3.34 -4.43 -9.31
C GLY A 88 3.07 -5.50 -10.36
N GLU A 89 2.17 -5.21 -11.29
CA GLU A 89 1.86 -6.07 -12.43
C GLU A 89 3.09 -6.27 -13.33
N LEU A 90 3.76 -5.18 -13.70
CA LEU A 90 4.98 -5.24 -14.52
C LEU A 90 6.09 -6.08 -13.87
N MET A 91 6.21 -6.02 -12.54
CA MET A 91 7.26 -6.72 -11.79
C MET A 91 6.84 -8.14 -11.35
N GLY A 92 5.60 -8.55 -11.58
CA GLY A 92 5.06 -9.81 -11.07
C GLY A 92 4.90 -9.86 -9.54
N ILE A 93 4.76 -8.70 -8.88
CA ILE A 93 4.56 -8.58 -7.43
C ILE A 93 3.22 -7.90 -7.17
N LYS A 94 2.20 -8.68 -6.83
CA LYS A 94 0.83 -8.19 -6.76
C LYS A 94 0.60 -7.25 -5.57
N MET A 95 0.00 -6.09 -5.82
CA MET A 95 -0.58 -5.26 -4.77
C MET A 95 -1.91 -5.86 -4.32
N LEU A 96 -2.02 -6.30 -3.06
CA LEU A 96 -3.23 -6.93 -2.55
C LEU A 96 -4.27 -5.91 -2.09
N ASP A 97 -3.82 -4.84 -1.45
CA ASP A 97 -4.69 -3.79 -0.90
C ASP A 97 -3.94 -2.47 -0.69
N HIS A 98 -4.69 -1.38 -0.50
CA HIS A 98 -4.23 -0.13 0.09
C HIS A 98 -5.12 0.22 1.28
N ILE A 99 -4.54 0.31 2.46
CA ILE A 99 -5.24 0.63 3.71
C ILE A 99 -4.93 2.07 4.12
N ILE A 100 -5.97 2.89 4.26
CA ILE A 100 -5.88 4.22 4.88
C ILE A 100 -6.27 4.07 6.35
N ILE A 101 -5.51 4.70 7.25
CA ILE A 101 -5.70 4.64 8.70
C ILE A 101 -5.97 6.04 9.24
N ALA A 102 -7.13 6.25 9.83
CA ALA A 102 -7.46 7.48 10.53
C ALA A 102 -6.63 7.63 11.81
N GLY A 103 -6.01 8.80 11.99
CA GLY A 103 -5.40 9.23 13.24
C GLY A 103 -6.39 9.21 14.41
N GLU A 104 -5.87 9.04 15.63
CA GLU A 104 -6.60 8.93 16.89
C GLU A 104 -7.51 7.68 17.03
N THR A 105 -8.45 7.51 16.10
CA THR A 105 -9.46 6.43 16.10
C THR A 105 -8.85 5.09 15.68
N GLY A 106 -7.98 5.08 14.66
CA GLY A 106 -7.48 3.86 14.03
C GLY A 106 -8.49 3.19 13.10
N GLU A 107 -9.57 3.89 12.74
CA GLU A 107 -10.51 3.47 11.71
C GLU A 107 -9.78 3.29 10.37
N GLN A 108 -10.24 2.32 9.59
CA GLN A 108 -9.53 1.86 8.40
C GLN A 108 -10.45 1.84 7.19
N THR A 109 -9.95 2.40 6.09
CA THR A 109 -10.55 2.22 4.75
C THR A 109 -9.67 1.30 3.93
N SER A 110 -10.27 0.32 3.27
CA SER A 110 -9.57 -0.62 2.39
C SER A 110 -10.01 -0.35 0.95
N PHE A 111 -9.05 -0.01 0.09
CA PHE A 111 -9.33 0.18 -1.33
C PHE A 111 -9.93 -1.07 -1.98
N LEU A 112 -9.52 -2.26 -1.54
CA LEU A 112 -10.10 -3.50 -2.01
C LEU A 112 -11.59 -3.62 -1.61
N ARG A 113 -11.92 -3.34 -0.35
CA ARG A 113 -13.31 -3.44 0.13
C ARG A 113 -14.23 -2.40 -0.48
N GLU A 114 -13.71 -1.20 -0.75
CA GLU A 114 -14.43 -0.13 -1.44
C GLU A 114 -14.51 -0.35 -2.96
N GLY A 115 -13.94 -1.44 -3.50
CA GLY A 115 -13.95 -1.75 -4.94
C GLY A 115 -13.07 -0.82 -5.79
N LEU A 116 -12.26 0.03 -5.16
CA LEU A 116 -11.39 0.99 -5.84
C LEU A 116 -10.25 0.31 -6.59
N LEU A 117 -9.79 -0.85 -6.12
CA LEU A 117 -8.69 -1.58 -6.78
C LEU A 117 -9.09 -2.31 -8.06
N ASP A 118 -10.36 -2.68 -8.22
CA ASP A 118 -10.80 -3.52 -9.34
C ASP A 118 -10.72 -2.77 -10.68
N GLY A 119 -10.92 -1.45 -10.67
CA GLY A 119 -10.74 -0.60 -11.84
C GLY A 119 -9.28 -0.29 -12.18
N MET A 120 -8.34 -0.57 -11.26
CA MET A 120 -6.92 -0.20 -11.40
C MET A 120 -6.04 -1.35 -11.89
N ARG A 121 -6.48 -2.59 -11.70
CA ARG A 121 -5.76 -3.79 -12.12
C ARG A 121 -5.97 -4.06 -13.61
N SER A 122 -4.92 -4.39 -14.34
CA SER A 122 -5.08 -4.88 -15.70
C SER A 122 -5.75 -6.25 -15.69
N ARG A 123 -6.46 -6.56 -16.78
CA ARG A 123 -7.06 -7.88 -17.00
C ARG A 123 -6.05 -8.92 -17.49
N ASP A 124 -4.80 -8.51 -17.68
CA ASP A 124 -3.80 -9.29 -18.38
C ASP A 124 -2.94 -10.06 -17.36
N ASP A 125 -3.20 -11.37 -17.26
CA ASP A 125 -2.38 -12.30 -16.47
C ASP A 125 -1.03 -12.51 -17.20
N TYR A 126 -0.07 -11.62 -16.91
CA TYR A 126 1.32 -11.70 -17.37
C TYR A 126 2.02 -13.03 -17.02
N THR A 127 1.49 -13.77 -16.05
CA THR A 127 1.97 -15.10 -15.63
C THR A 127 1.84 -16.16 -16.72
N SER A 128 0.89 -16.01 -17.65
CA SER A 128 0.60 -17.02 -18.67
C SER A 128 1.65 -17.15 -19.79
N GLU A 129 2.55 -16.17 -19.93
CA GLU A 129 3.59 -16.18 -20.98
C GLU A 129 4.91 -16.80 -20.53
N TRP A 130 5.20 -16.84 -19.23
CA TRP A 130 6.46 -17.36 -18.68
C TRP A 130 6.38 -18.82 -18.20
N GLU A 131 5.19 -19.40 -18.19
CA GLU A 131 4.95 -20.81 -17.84
C GLU A 131 5.00 -21.76 -19.07
N ARG A 132 5.53 -21.31 -20.21
CA ARG A 132 5.74 -22.13 -21.43
C ARG A 132 7.19 -22.47 -21.68
#